data_AF-A0A3C0GDH9-F1
#
_entry.id   AF-A0A3C0GDH9-F1
#
_cell.length_a   1.000
_cell.length_b   1.000
_cell.length_c   1.000
_cell.angle_alpha   90.00
_cell.angle_beta   90.00
_cell.angle_gamma   90.00
#
_symmetry.space_group_name_H-M   'P 1'
#
loop_
_entity.id
_entity.type
_entity.pdbx_description
1 polymer ?
#
loop_
_entity_poly.entity_id
_entity_poly.type
_entity_poly.pdbx_seq_one_letter_code
_entity_poly.pdbx_strand_id
1 'polypeptide(L)'
;YDLYSDANPKDTIRIKYATLQDVKDTIVKLERLYKAGKYKHNRIVQVVNVMTQRLKVINKKGKRYKLSKKYFDFLKQRTKLNKTKRKKLVFRKR
;
A
#
# COMPACT_ATOMS: atom_id res chain seq x y z
N TYR A 1 -1.02 -24.66 -0.16
CA TYR A 1 -1.08 -23.31 -0.76
C TYR A 1 0.28 -22.67 -0.64
N ASP A 2 1.09 -22.78 -1.68
CA ASP A 2 2.42 -22.17 -1.69
C ASP A 2 2.27 -20.72 -2.18
N LEU A 3 2.22 -19.77 -1.25
CA LEU A 3 1.78 -18.39 -1.50
C LEU A 3 2.92 -17.51 -2.07
N TYR A 4 4.14 -18.03 -2.21
CA TYR A 4 5.34 -17.22 -2.51
C TYR A 4 6.47 -18.00 -3.23
N SER A 5 6.20 -18.66 -4.35
CA SER A 5 7.26 -19.44 -5.04
C SER A 5 8.06 -18.66 -6.09
N ASP A 6 7.65 -17.45 -6.50
CA ASP A 6 8.44 -16.66 -7.47
C ASP A 6 8.90 -15.32 -6.88
N ALA A 7 10.06 -15.36 -6.23
CA ALA A 7 10.80 -14.15 -5.84
C ALA A 7 11.50 -13.54 -7.07
N ASN A 8 10.74 -13.03 -8.05
CA ASN A 8 11.33 -12.24 -9.12
C ASN A 8 11.78 -10.88 -8.54
N PRO A 9 13.09 -10.56 -8.55
CA PRO A 9 13.58 -9.29 -7.99
C PRO A 9 12.97 -8.05 -8.67
N LYS A 10 12.47 -8.18 -9.92
CA LYS A 10 11.72 -7.12 -10.64
C LYS A 10 10.41 -6.72 -9.94
N ASP A 11 9.81 -7.61 -9.15
CA ASP A 11 8.55 -7.37 -8.43
C ASP A 11 8.75 -6.72 -7.04
N THR A 12 9.99 -6.42 -6.66
CA THR A 12 10.31 -5.77 -5.40
C THR A 12 10.05 -4.26 -5.46
N ILE A 13 9.05 -3.78 -4.73
CA ILE A 13 8.80 -2.35 -4.55
C ILE A 13 9.52 -1.87 -3.29
N ARG A 14 10.60 -1.09 -3.46
CA ARG A 14 11.28 -0.43 -2.34
C ARG A 14 10.34 0.56 -1.64
N ILE A 15 10.11 0.37 -0.35
CA ILE A 15 9.29 1.21 0.53
C ILE A 15 10.14 1.87 1.62
N LYS A 16 9.81 3.11 1.98
CA LYS A 16 10.38 3.80 3.14
C LYS A 16 9.26 4.10 4.14
N TYR A 17 9.52 3.92 5.43
CA TYR A 17 8.53 4.15 6.49
C TYR A 17 9.16 4.61 7.81
N ALA A 18 10.40 5.12 7.74
CA ALA A 18 11.12 5.59 8.92
C ALA A 18 10.44 6.84 9.49
N THR A 19 10.14 7.84 8.65
CA THR A 19 9.45 9.07 9.07
C THR A 19 7.98 9.09 8.63
N LEU A 20 7.21 10.05 9.13
CA LEU A 20 5.84 10.27 8.65
C LEU A 20 5.83 10.69 7.17
N GLN A 21 6.84 11.45 6.74
CA GLN A 21 6.99 11.89 5.37
C GLN A 21 7.28 10.71 4.44
N ASP A 22 8.17 9.78 4.85
CA ASP A 22 8.43 8.55 4.09
C ASP A 22 7.18 7.72 3.86
N VAL A 23 6.29 7.62 4.86
CA VAL A 23 5.02 6.91 4.72
C VAL A 23 4.12 7.62 3.70
N LYS A 24 4.03 8.96 3.75
CA LYS A 24 3.25 9.74 2.76
C LYS A 24 3.79 9.55 1.35
N ASP A 25 5.12 9.58 1.18
CA ASP A 25 5.77 9.47 -0.12
C ASP A 25 5.67 8.04 -0.68
N THR A 26 5.79 7.03 0.18
CA THR A 26 5.54 5.64 -0.18
C THR A 26 4.10 5.45 -0.66
N ILE A 27 3.11 6.02 0.02
CA ILE A 27 1.70 5.97 -0.43
C ILE A 27 1.54 6.62 -1.81
N VAL A 28 2.15 7.78 -2.04
CA VAL A 28 2.12 8.45 -3.36
C VAL A 28 2.74 7.59 -4.45
N LYS A 29 3.91 7.02 -4.17
CA LYS A 29 4.61 6.13 -5.10
C LYS A 29 3.72 4.94 -5.46
N LEU A 30 3.08 4.30 -4.48
CA LEU A 30 2.20 3.16 -4.70
C LEU A 30 0.96 3.52 -5.53
N GLU A 31 0.32 4.66 -5.27
CA GLU A 31 -0.79 5.13 -6.10
C GLU A 31 -0.36 5.42 -7.55
N ARG A 32 0.80 6.06 -7.74
CA ARG A 32 1.35 6.31 -9.09
C ARG A 32 1.62 5.00 -9.83
N LEU A 33 2.27 4.04 -9.16
CA LEU A 33 2.58 2.72 -9.72
C LEU A 33 1.30 1.95 -10.12
N TYR A 34 0.27 1.99 -9.27
CA TYR A 34 -1.02 1.38 -9.57
C TYR A 34 -1.72 2.03 -10.77
N LYS A 35 -1.81 3.36 -10.76
CA LYS A 35 -2.52 4.12 -11.81
C LYS A 35 -1.83 4.00 -13.17
N ALA A 36 -0.50 3.97 -13.18
CA ALA A 36 0.31 3.70 -14.36
C ALA A 36 0.22 2.25 -14.87
N GLY A 37 -0.47 1.35 -14.14
CA GLY A 37 -0.61 -0.05 -14.54
C GLY A 37 0.64 -0.91 -14.32
N LYS A 38 1.72 -0.36 -13.75
CA LYS A 38 2.97 -1.08 -13.50
C LYS A 38 2.80 -2.25 -12.53
N TYR A 39 1.92 -2.10 -11.53
CA TYR A 39 1.62 -3.16 -10.58
C TYR A 39 0.11 -3.35 -10.40
N LYS A 40 -0.31 -4.62 -10.26
CA LYS A 40 -1.70 -4.99 -9.96
C LYS A 40 -2.12 -4.45 -8.59
N HIS A 41 -3.41 -4.15 -8.42
CA HIS A 41 -3.97 -3.67 -7.14
C HIS A 41 -3.58 -4.58 -5.97
N ASN A 42 -3.68 -5.90 -6.16
CA ASN A 42 -3.38 -6.88 -5.12
C ASN A 42 -1.93 -6.78 -4.62
N ARG A 43 -0.97 -6.49 -5.50
CA ARG A 43 0.44 -6.29 -5.13
C ARG A 43 0.61 -5.04 -4.26
N ILE A 44 -0.10 -3.97 -4.60
CA ILE A 44 -0.11 -2.74 -3.80
C ILE A 44 -0.70 -3.01 -2.41
N VAL A 45 -1.81 -3.77 -2.32
CA VAL A 45 -2.41 -4.17 -1.04
C VAL A 45 -1.42 -4.97 -0.19
N GLN A 46 -0.70 -5.94 -0.78
CA GLN A 46 0.30 -6.74 -0.08
C GLN A 46 1.42 -5.86 0.51
N VAL A 47 1.99 -4.96 -0.30
CA VAL A 47 3.09 -4.07 0.14
C VAL A 47 2.63 -3.15 1.27
N VAL A 48 1.42 -2.60 1.18
CA VAL A 48 0.84 -1.76 2.25
C VAL A 48 0.55 -2.57 3.51
N ASN A 49 0.11 -3.82 3.39
CA ASN A 49 -0.10 -4.69 4.55
C ASN A 49 1.23 -4.92 5.29
N VAL A 50 2.31 -5.26 4.57
CA VAL A 50 3.65 -5.44 5.17
C VAL A 50 4.10 -4.18 5.89
N MET A 51 4.02 -3.00 5.24
CA MET A 51 4.34 -1.71 5.86
C MET A 51 3.50 -1.48 7.13
N THR A 52 2.21 -1.77 7.07
CA THR A 52 1.27 -1.57 8.19
C THR A 52 1.59 -2.49 9.37
N GLN A 53 1.89 -3.77 9.14
CA GLN A 53 2.27 -4.70 10.22
C GLN A 53 3.58 -4.29 10.87
N ARG A 54 4.60 -3.90 10.08
CA ARG A 54 5.87 -3.40 10.63
C ARG A 54 5.67 -2.17 11.49
N LEU A 55 4.89 -1.19 11.01
CA LEU A 55 4.55 0.01 11.80
C LEU A 55 3.69 -0.31 13.03
N LYS A 56 2.84 -1.34 12.98
CA LYS A 56 2.04 -1.81 14.11
C LYS A 56 2.93 -2.33 15.24
N VAL A 57 3.95 -3.11 14.90
CA VAL A 57 4.94 -3.65 15.85
C VAL A 57 5.78 -2.52 16.44
N ILE A 58 6.25 -1.58 15.61
CA ILE A 58 7.06 -0.44 16.06
C ILE A 58 6.27 0.48 17.00
N ASN A 59 5.10 0.96 16.58
CA ASN A 59 4.26 1.84 17.40
C ASN A 59 2.82 1.86 16.88
N LYS A 60 1.97 1.01 17.46
CA LYS A 60 0.54 0.89 17.15
C LYS A 60 -0.27 2.17 17.39
N LYS A 61 0.18 3.10 18.25
CA LYS A 61 -0.54 4.36 18.50
C LYS A 61 0.02 5.54 17.69
N GLY A 62 1.14 5.33 16.97
CA GLY A 62 1.86 6.37 16.24
C GLY A 62 1.15 6.88 14.97
N LYS A 63 1.45 8.13 14.59
CA LYS A 63 0.90 8.78 13.39
C LYS A 63 1.21 8.00 12.10
N ARG A 64 2.42 7.40 12.01
CA ARG A 64 2.85 6.55 10.89
C ARG A 64 1.92 5.35 10.68
N TYR A 65 1.68 4.58 11.75
CA TYR A 65 0.78 3.44 11.71
C TYR A 65 -0.65 3.85 11.36
N LYS A 66 -1.18 4.90 12.01
CA LYS A 66 -2.54 5.40 11.74
C LYS A 66 -2.72 5.77 10.26
N LEU A 67 -1.74 6.47 9.66
CA LEU A 67 -1.77 6.82 8.24
C LEU A 67 -1.70 5.59 7.33
N SER A 68 -0.78 4.67 7.60
CA SER A 68 -0.64 3.42 6.85
C SER A 68 -1.92 2.58 6.90
N LYS A 69 -2.52 2.45 8.10
CA LYS A 69 -3.77 1.73 8.31
C LYS A 69 -4.94 2.38 7.56
N LYS A 70 -5.08 3.71 7.63
CA LYS A 70 -6.10 4.46 6.87
C LYS A 70 -5.99 4.17 5.37
N TYR A 71 -4.77 4.13 4.84
CA TYR A 71 -4.55 3.78 3.43
C TYR A 71 -4.86 2.31 3.13
N PHE A 72 -4.47 1.40 4.02
CA PHE A 72 -4.79 -0.03 3.87
C PHE A 72 -6.31 -0.28 3.83
N ASP A 73 -7.07 0.36 4.71
CA ASP A 73 -8.53 0.22 4.75
C ASP A 73 -9.19 0.85 3.50
N PHE A 74 -8.66 1.98 3.00
CA PHE A 74 -9.06 2.52 1.70
C PHE A 74 -8.84 1.50 0.56
N LEU A 75 -7.69 0.83 0.55
CA LEU A 75 -7.41 -0.18 -0.48
C LEU A 75 -8.33 -1.39 -0.39
N LYS A 76 -8.74 -1.81 0.82
CA LYS A 76 -9.73 -2.87 1.00
C LYS A 76 -11.09 -2.49 0.42
N GLN A 77 -11.56 -1.27 0.68
CA GLN A 77 -12.81 -0.76 0.09
C GLN A 77 -12.71 -0.73 -1.44
N ARG A 78 -11.57 -0.27 -1.96
CA ARG A 78 -11.27 -0.22 -3.38
C ARG A 78 -11.23 -1.62 -4.04
N THR A 79 -10.84 -2.67 -3.31
CA THR A 79 -10.88 -4.06 -3.82
C THR A 79 -12.31 -4.52 -4.14
N LYS A 80 -13.32 -4.04 -3.40
CA LYS A 80 -14.73 -4.40 -3.62
C LYS A 80 -15.32 -3.83 -4.91
N LEU A 81 -14.63 -2.88 -5.55
CA LEU A 81 -15.11 -2.23 -6.78
C LEU A 81 -14.62 -2.94 -8.05
N ASN A 82 -15.42 -2.81 -9.11
CA ASN A 82 -15.09 -3.21 -10.47
C ASN A 82 -13.83 -2.49 -10.97
N LYS A 83 -13.07 -3.13 -11.87
CA LYS A 83 -11.75 -2.66 -12.37
C LYS A 83 -11.76 -1.20 -12.87
N THR A 84 -12.83 -0.79 -13.56
CA THR A 84 -13.02 0.56 -14.10
C THR A 84 -13.23 1.60 -12.98
N LYS A 85 -14.13 1.32 -12.04
CA LYS A 85 -14.40 2.17 -10.86
C LYS A 85 -13.19 2.23 -9.92
N ARG A 86 -12.44 1.14 -9.81
CA ARG A 86 -11.26 1.00 -8.94
C ARG A 86 -10.18 2.04 -9.25
N LYS A 87 -9.86 2.29 -10.53
CA LYS A 87 -8.84 3.26 -10.94
C LYS A 87 -9.25 4.72 -10.69
N LYS A 88 -10.55 5.02 -10.70
CA LYS A 88 -11.10 6.37 -10.50
C LYS A 88 -11.01 6.84 -9.03
N LEU A 89 -11.05 5.90 -8.07
CA LEU A 89 -10.90 6.25 -6.66
C LEU A 89 -9.52 6.84 -6.36
N VAL A 90 -9.51 7.93 -5.59
CA VAL A 90 -8.31 8.63 -5.13
C VAL A 90 -8.29 8.67 -3.61
N PHE A 91 -7.16 8.26 -3.04
CA PHE A 91 -6.94 8.38 -1.60
C PHE A 91 -6.76 9.86 -1.21
N ARG A 92 -7.65 10.39 -0.37
CA ARG A 92 -7.53 11.75 0.19
C ARG A 92 -6.74 11.69 1.49
N LYS A 93 -5.61 12.40 1.54
CA LYS A 93 -4.68 12.42 2.68
C LYS A 93 -5.06 13.41 3.80
N ARG A 94 -6.29 13.96 3.76
CA ARG A 94 -6.82 14.86 4.79
C ARG A 94 -6.80 14.18 6.16
#